data_AF-A0A7S1PTD4-F1
#
_entry.id   AF-A0A7S1PTD4-F1
#
_cell.length_a   1.000
_cell.length_b   1.000
_cell.length_c   1.000
_cell.angle_alpha   90.00
_cell.angle_beta   90.00
_cell.angle_gamma   90.00
#
_symmetry.space_group_name_H-M   'P 1'
#
loop_
_entity.id
_entity.type
_entity.pdbx_description
1 polymer ?
#
loop_
_entity_poly.entity_id
_entity_poly.type
_entity_poly.pdbx_seq_one_letter_code
_entity_poly.pdbx_strand_id
1 'polypeptide(L)'
;SKASSNPVAELKGDEAACDPPDDDVYDKAAEAVAARKERVREQWQSQERVRAFLAKNSYRGVTSARRRLMGSSYPLHCAVKMRDAEMVELLLQFKADPQQENSDGLTPQQYALELNRRGSHAEVMMAL
;
A
#
# COMPACT_ATOMS: atom_id res chain seq x y z
N SER A 1 -56.55 11.98 28.81
CA SER A 1 -56.28 10.79 27.98
C SER A 1 -55.05 10.07 28.50
N LYS A 2 -55.27 8.85 29.04
CA LYS A 2 -54.41 7.63 29.14
C LYS A 2 -52.89 7.88 29.36
N ALA A 3 -52.24 7.59 30.49
CA ALA A 3 -52.19 6.39 31.36
C ALA A 3 -51.85 5.06 30.65
N SER A 4 -50.58 4.66 30.73
CA SER A 4 -50.10 3.27 30.85
C SER A 4 -48.58 3.32 31.04
N SER A 5 -48.04 3.16 32.26
CA SER A 5 -47.98 1.93 33.06
C SER A 5 -47.06 0.87 32.42
N ASN A 6 -45.92 0.66 33.08
CA ASN A 6 -44.92 -0.40 32.94
C ASN A 6 -45.55 -1.81 33.16
N PRO A 7 -44.90 -2.97 32.86
CA PRO A 7 -43.64 -3.37 33.52
C PRO A 7 -42.67 -4.35 32.81
N VAL A 8 -41.46 -4.37 33.37
CA VAL A 8 -40.43 -5.41 33.51
C VAL A 8 -40.82 -6.84 33.10
N ALA A 9 -40.01 -7.46 32.23
CA ALA A 9 -39.81 -8.91 32.20
C ALA A 9 -38.34 -9.19 32.57
N GLU A 10 -38.17 -9.81 33.73
CA GLU A 10 -36.94 -10.41 34.24
C GLU A 10 -36.36 -11.40 33.21
N LEU A 11 -35.11 -11.21 32.79
CA LEU A 11 -34.27 -12.30 32.30
C LEU A 11 -33.41 -12.74 33.47
N LYS A 12 -33.70 -13.94 33.96
CA LYS A 12 -33.10 -14.60 35.13
C LYS A 12 -32.44 -15.88 34.63
N GLY A 13 -31.12 -16.01 34.81
CA GLY A 13 -30.30 -17.19 34.45
C GLY A 13 -30.11 -17.33 32.94
N ASP A 14 -28.92 -17.53 32.40
CA ASP A 14 -27.90 -18.48 32.87
C ASP A 14 -26.51 -17.83 32.83
N GLU A 15 -25.88 -17.69 33.99
CA GLU A 15 -24.43 -17.55 34.09
C GLU A 15 -23.80 -18.86 33.61
N ALA A 16 -23.66 -19.01 32.29
CA ALA A 16 -22.53 -19.75 31.78
C ALA A 16 -21.30 -18.91 32.15
N ALA A 17 -20.72 -19.23 33.31
CA ALA A 17 -19.32 -18.98 33.56
C ALA A 17 -18.57 -19.63 32.40
N CYS A 18 -18.38 -18.86 31.33
CA CYS A 18 -17.37 -19.15 30.36
C CYS A 18 -16.08 -19.09 31.18
N ASP A 19 -15.52 -20.26 31.49
CA ASP A 19 -14.22 -20.33 32.14
C ASP A 19 -13.32 -19.33 31.41
N PRO A 20 -12.68 -18.39 32.14
CA PRO A 20 -11.81 -17.42 31.51
C PRO A 20 -10.80 -18.21 30.65
N PRO A 21 -10.64 -17.86 29.36
CA PRO A 21 -9.65 -18.50 28.52
C PRO A 21 -8.31 -18.53 29.24
N ASP A 22 -7.59 -19.65 29.15
CA ASP A 22 -6.23 -19.76 29.69
C ASP A 22 -5.39 -18.53 29.29
N ASP A 23 -4.57 -18.01 30.21
CA ASP A 23 -3.80 -16.76 30.04
C ASP A 23 -3.01 -16.73 28.70
N ASP A 24 -2.53 -17.88 28.25
CA ASP A 24 -1.80 -18.11 26.98
C ASP A 24 -2.61 -17.76 25.71
N VAL A 25 -3.95 -17.78 25.79
CA VAL A 25 -4.88 -17.49 24.69
C VAL A 25 -5.06 -15.98 24.53
N TYR A 26 -5.05 -15.22 25.63
CA TYR A 26 -5.12 -13.75 25.60
C TYR A 26 -3.86 -13.13 25.00
N ASP A 27 -2.67 -13.66 25.33
CA ASP A 27 -1.41 -13.16 24.78
C ASP A 27 -1.29 -13.40 23.27
N LYS A 28 -1.65 -14.60 22.79
CA LYS A 28 -1.67 -14.91 21.35
C LYS A 28 -2.70 -14.07 20.57
N ALA A 29 -3.86 -13.83 21.17
CA ALA A 29 -4.88 -12.97 20.56
C ALA A 29 -4.41 -11.49 20.52
N ALA A 30 -3.75 -11.01 21.58
CA ALA A 30 -3.18 -9.67 21.63
C ALA A 30 -2.05 -9.48 20.61
N GLU A 31 -1.16 -10.47 20.45
CA GLU A 31 -0.11 -10.50 19.43
C GLU A 31 -0.69 -10.49 18.01
N ALA A 32 -1.69 -11.32 17.72
CA ALA A 32 -2.34 -11.36 16.41
C ALA A 32 -3.02 -10.02 16.07
N VAL A 33 -3.63 -9.37 17.06
CA VAL A 33 -4.23 -8.04 16.90
C VAL A 33 -3.15 -6.97 16.68
N ALA A 34 -2.02 -7.04 17.39
CA ALA A 34 -0.89 -6.13 17.20
C ALA A 34 -0.26 -6.27 15.80
N ALA A 35 0.00 -7.50 15.36
CA ALA A 35 0.52 -7.80 14.02
C ALA A 35 -0.46 -7.33 12.92
N ARG A 36 -1.78 -7.48 13.12
CA ARG A 36 -2.78 -6.95 12.19
C ARG A 36 -2.77 -5.42 12.12
N LYS A 37 -2.62 -4.74 13.28
CA LYS A 37 -2.51 -3.27 13.34
C LYS A 37 -1.24 -2.77 12.65
N GLU A 38 -0.13 -3.48 12.80
CA GLU A 38 1.14 -3.15 12.15
C GLU A 38 1.03 -3.27 10.63
N ARG A 39 0.52 -4.40 10.11
CA ARG A 39 0.30 -4.59 8.66
C ARG A 39 -0.58 -3.50 8.04
N VAL A 40 -1.64 -3.10 8.75
CA VAL A 40 -2.50 -1.98 8.30
C VAL A 40 -1.73 -0.67 8.27
N ARG A 41 -0.87 -0.42 9.28
CA ARG A 41 -0.03 0.79 9.34
C ARG A 41 1.03 0.79 8.22
N GLU A 42 1.68 -0.33 7.95
CA GLU A 42 2.66 -0.47 6.87
C GLU A 42 2.03 -0.27 5.51
N GLN A 43 0.86 -0.88 5.28
CA GLN A 43 0.11 -0.71 4.03
C GLN A 43 -0.34 0.74 3.84
N TRP A 44 -0.78 1.40 4.92
CA TRP A 44 -1.11 2.82 4.90
C TRP A 44 0.10 3.67 4.55
N GLN A 45 1.24 3.44 5.22
CA GLN A 45 2.48 4.17 4.94
C GLN A 45 2.92 3.98 3.48
N SER A 46 2.87 2.75 2.97
CA SER A 46 3.20 2.42 1.58
C SER A 46 2.27 3.14 0.61
N GLN A 47 0.96 3.12 0.85
CA GLN A 47 -0.03 3.79 0.03
C GLN A 47 0.14 5.32 0.04
N GLU A 48 0.40 5.91 1.19
CA GLU A 48 0.60 7.36 1.33
C GLU A 48 1.90 7.82 0.65
N ARG A 49 2.97 7.02 0.72
CA ARG A 49 4.22 7.30 -0.02
C ARG A 49 4.00 7.30 -1.52
N VAL A 50 3.27 6.31 -2.06
CA VAL A 50 2.90 6.27 -3.48
C VAL A 50 2.03 7.47 -3.83
N ARG A 51 1.01 7.80 -3.03
CA ARG A 51 0.15 8.96 -3.27
C ARG A 51 0.93 10.27 -3.28
N ALA A 52 1.81 10.48 -2.31
CA ALA A 52 2.66 11.66 -2.22
C ALA A 52 3.57 11.78 -3.44
N PHE A 53 4.17 10.66 -3.88
CA PHE A 53 4.98 10.61 -5.10
C PHE A 53 4.18 10.97 -6.35
N LEU A 54 2.99 10.38 -6.52
CA LEU A 54 2.12 10.66 -7.67
C LEU A 54 1.69 12.13 -7.68
N ALA A 55 1.29 12.68 -6.53
CA ALA A 55 0.90 14.08 -6.40
C ALA A 55 2.06 15.04 -6.73
N LYS A 56 3.25 14.81 -6.15
CA LYS A 56 4.46 15.60 -6.39
C LYS A 56 4.85 15.62 -7.87
N ASN A 57 4.66 14.51 -8.58
CA ASN A 57 5.00 14.38 -9.99
C ASN A 57 3.80 14.60 -10.95
N SER A 58 2.65 15.01 -10.41
CA SER A 58 1.41 15.29 -11.15
C SER A 58 0.87 14.10 -11.97
N TYR A 59 1.00 12.88 -11.43
CA TYR A 59 0.36 11.68 -11.98
C TYR A 59 -1.03 11.50 -11.38
N ARG A 60 -2.01 11.10 -12.21
CA ARG A 60 -3.39 10.82 -11.74
C ARG A 60 -3.56 9.41 -11.16
N GLY A 61 -2.60 8.52 -11.38
CA GLY A 61 -2.65 7.13 -10.96
C GLY A 61 -1.35 6.41 -11.27
N VAL A 62 -1.20 5.20 -10.73
CA VAL A 62 0.02 4.37 -10.83
C VAL A 62 0.30 3.93 -12.28
N THR A 63 -0.74 3.72 -13.08
CA THR A 63 -0.65 3.35 -14.50
C THR A 63 -0.85 4.54 -15.45
N SER A 64 -1.24 5.70 -14.92
CA SER A 64 -1.63 6.83 -15.74
C SER A 64 -0.41 7.57 -16.26
N ALA A 65 -0.20 7.52 -17.58
CA ALA A 65 0.78 8.34 -18.26
C ALA A 65 0.51 9.84 -18.03
N ARG A 66 1.55 10.61 -17.74
CA ARG A 66 1.50 12.07 -17.79
C ARG A 66 1.89 12.53 -19.18
N ARG A 67 0.94 13.07 -19.93
CA ARG A 67 1.20 13.74 -21.23
C ARG A 67 1.82 15.11 -21.00
N ARG A 68 2.98 15.36 -21.60
CA ARG A 68 3.65 16.67 -21.72
C ARG A 68 3.70 17.07 -23.20
N LEU A 69 4.12 18.31 -23.49
CA LEU A 69 4.23 18.81 -24.87
C LEU A 69 5.11 17.94 -25.77
N MET A 70 6.11 17.24 -25.21
CA MET A 70 7.12 16.47 -25.96
C MET A 70 7.12 14.98 -25.61
N GLY A 71 6.03 14.45 -25.02
CA GLY A 71 5.91 13.01 -24.75
C GLY A 71 5.09 12.66 -23.51
N SER A 72 4.78 11.37 -23.37
CA SER A 72 4.26 10.71 -22.17
C SER A 72 5.36 10.10 -21.30
N SER A 73 5.27 10.29 -19.99
CA SER A 73 6.10 9.59 -19.01
C SER A 73 5.20 8.88 -18.00
N TYR A 74 5.58 7.69 -17.56
CA TYR A 74 4.84 6.92 -16.56
C TYR A 74 5.52 7.03 -15.18
N PRO A 75 4.75 6.82 -14.08
CA PRO A 75 5.30 6.84 -12.73
C PRO A 75 6.52 5.93 -12.55
N LEU A 76 6.49 4.73 -13.14
CA LEU A 76 7.56 3.74 -13.01
C LEU A 76 8.88 4.23 -13.65
N HIS A 77 8.86 4.77 -14.86
CA HIS A 77 10.05 5.38 -15.48
C HIS A 77 10.57 6.60 -14.69
N CYS A 78 9.67 7.35 -14.06
CA CYS A 78 10.05 8.49 -13.22
C CYS A 78 10.80 8.03 -11.97
N ALA A 79 10.35 6.96 -11.31
CA ALA A 79 11.04 6.38 -10.17
C ALA A 79 12.43 5.83 -10.57
N VAL A 80 12.53 5.20 -11.74
CA VAL A 80 13.80 4.76 -12.32
C VAL A 80 14.77 5.93 -12.49
N LYS A 81 14.31 7.03 -13.12
CA LYS A 81 15.11 8.24 -13.31
C LYS A 81 15.57 8.87 -11.99
N MET A 82 14.74 8.77 -10.95
CA MET A 82 15.05 9.28 -9.62
C MET A 82 15.98 8.36 -8.82
N ARG A 83 16.30 7.17 -9.34
CA ARG A 83 17.09 6.12 -8.65
C ARG A 83 16.43 5.64 -7.36
N ASP A 84 15.11 5.68 -7.30
CA ASP A 84 14.32 5.34 -6.11
C ASP A 84 13.84 3.89 -6.23
N ALA A 85 14.70 2.95 -5.84
CA ALA A 85 14.42 1.51 -5.92
C ALA A 85 13.21 1.12 -5.07
N GLU A 86 13.08 1.71 -3.89
CA GLU A 86 11.95 1.43 -3.00
C GLU A 86 10.63 1.93 -3.60
N MET A 87 10.60 3.10 -4.24
CA MET A 87 9.41 3.55 -4.97
C MET A 87 9.11 2.67 -6.18
N VAL A 88 10.12 2.12 -6.87
CA VAL A 88 9.92 1.15 -7.94
C VAL A 88 9.21 -0.10 -7.40
N GLU A 89 9.71 -0.70 -6.33
CA GLU A 89 9.09 -1.86 -5.69
C GLU A 89 7.66 -1.57 -5.25
N LEU A 90 7.44 -0.42 -4.60
CA LEU A 90 6.10 0.01 -4.20
C LEU A 90 5.18 0.13 -5.42
N LEU A 91 5.59 0.83 -6.47
CA LEU A 91 4.75 0.97 -7.67
C LEU A 91 4.40 -0.39 -8.29
N LEU A 92 5.32 -1.36 -8.31
CA LEU A 92 5.06 -2.74 -8.76
C LEU A 92 4.08 -3.48 -7.84
N GLN A 93 4.23 -3.36 -6.52
CA GLN A 93 3.27 -3.90 -5.55
C GLN A 93 1.85 -3.32 -5.77
N PHE A 94 1.77 -2.05 -6.17
CA PHE A 94 0.54 -1.35 -6.53
C PHE A 94 0.12 -1.56 -8.01
N LYS A 95 0.57 -2.64 -8.65
CA LYS A 95 0.17 -3.07 -10.01
C LYS A 95 0.60 -2.12 -11.14
N ALA A 96 1.72 -1.40 -10.98
CA ALA A 96 2.38 -0.79 -12.14
C ALA A 96 2.84 -1.88 -13.12
N ASP A 97 2.76 -1.59 -14.42
CA ASP A 97 3.20 -2.52 -15.46
C ASP A 97 4.71 -2.35 -15.75
N PRO A 98 5.55 -3.36 -15.46
CA PRO A 98 6.98 -3.31 -15.75
C PRO A 98 7.31 -3.45 -17.24
N GLN A 99 6.36 -3.82 -18.09
CA GLN A 99 6.56 -3.91 -19.55
C GLN A 99 6.07 -2.65 -20.28
N GLN A 100 5.50 -1.68 -19.54
CA GLN A 100 5.01 -0.45 -20.15
C GLN A 100 6.15 0.37 -20.76
N GLU A 101 6.04 0.66 -22.05
CA GLU A 101 7.02 1.49 -22.76
C GLU A 101 6.75 2.99 -22.53
N ASN A 102 7.83 3.77 -22.40
CA ASN A 102 7.77 5.24 -22.40
C ASN A 102 7.64 5.80 -23.83
N SER A 103 7.75 7.13 -23.98
CA SER A 103 7.69 7.77 -25.31
C SER A 103 8.85 7.42 -26.24
N ASP A 104 9.97 6.95 -25.68
CA ASP A 104 11.16 6.55 -26.43
C ASP A 104 11.07 5.06 -26.83
N GLY A 105 9.96 4.37 -26.53
CA GLY A 105 9.78 2.94 -26.78
C GLY A 105 10.56 2.04 -25.81
N LEU A 106 10.94 2.57 -24.64
CA LEU A 106 11.75 1.85 -23.66
C LEU A 106 10.91 1.39 -22.47
N THR A 107 11.06 0.12 -22.12
CA THR A 107 10.60 -0.41 -20.82
C THR A 107 11.38 0.24 -19.67
N PRO A 108 10.86 0.22 -18.43
CA PRO A 108 11.57 0.73 -17.25
C PRO A 108 12.95 0.09 -17.07
N GLN A 109 13.09 -1.22 -17.37
CA GLN A 109 14.36 -1.94 -17.26
C GLN A 109 15.37 -1.47 -18.32
N GLN A 110 14.95 -1.34 -19.58
CA GLN A 110 15.78 -0.79 -20.65
C GLN A 110 16.18 0.66 -20.37
N TYR A 111 15.25 1.46 -19.85
CA TYR A 111 15.51 2.84 -19.47
C TYR A 111 16.53 2.94 -18.31
N ALA A 112 16.44 2.04 -17.31
CA ALA A 112 17.44 1.94 -16.25
C ALA A 112 18.83 1.61 -16.81
N LEU A 113 18.91 0.69 -17.79
CA LEU A 113 20.16 0.31 -18.46
C LEU A 113 20.80 1.50 -19.19
N GLU A 114 20.00 2.28 -19.91
CA GLU A 114 20.49 3.46 -20.62
C GLU A 114 21.01 4.54 -19.67
N LEU A 115 20.35 4.74 -18.52
CA LEU A 115 20.75 5.71 -17.51
C LEU A 115 21.90 5.23 -16.61
N ASN A 116 22.20 3.94 -16.61
CA ASN A 116 23.20 3.35 -15.72
C ASN A 116 24.61 3.78 -16.09
N ARG A 117 25.18 4.67 -15.27
CA ARG A 117 26.57 5.08 -15.40
C ARG A 117 27.32 4.65 -14.16
N ARG A 118 28.30 3.76 -14.35
CA ARG A 118 29.14 3.19 -13.27
C ARG A 118 28.31 2.51 -12.16
N GLY A 119 27.22 1.82 -12.51
CA GLY A 119 26.38 1.10 -11.55
C GLY A 119 25.41 1.99 -10.77
N SER A 120 25.22 3.25 -11.16
CA SER A 120 24.30 4.18 -10.47
C SER A 120 22.87 3.66 -10.36
N HIS A 121 22.40 2.85 -11.31
CA HIS A 121 21.01 2.34 -11.31
C HIS A 121 20.93 0.86 -10.92
N ALA A 122 21.97 0.28 -10.31
CA ALA A 122 22.00 -1.14 -9.97
C ALA A 122 20.83 -1.58 -9.05
N GLU A 123 20.54 -0.82 -7.99
CA GLU A 123 19.45 -1.14 -7.07
C GLU A 123 18.08 -1.09 -7.76
N VAL A 124 17.85 -0.08 -8.59
CA VAL A 124 16.61 0.05 -9.37
C VAL A 124 16.46 -1.09 -10.37
N MET A 125 17.55 -1.56 -10.97
CA MET A 125 17.51 -2.71 -11.89
C MET A 125 17.15 -4.00 -11.18
N MET A 126 17.59 -4.17 -9.93
CA MET A 126 17.25 -5.35 -9.12
C MET A 126 15.78 -5.34 -8.70
N ALA A 127 15.18 -4.15 -8.56
CA ALA A 127 13.79 -3.96 -8.18
C ALA A 127 12.79 -4.18 -9.34
N LEU A 128 13.22 -4.23 -10.59
CA LEU A 128 12.41 -4.39 -11.80
C LEU A 128 12.42 -5.83 -12.33
#